data_AF-A0A1C3ZV62-F1
#
_entry.id   AF-A0A1C3ZV62-F1
#
_cell.length_a   1.000
_cell.length_b   1.000
_cell.length_c   1.000
_cell.angle_alpha   90.00
_cell.angle_beta   90.00
_cell.angle_gamma   90.00
#
_symmetry.space_group_name_H-M   'P 1'
#
loop_
_entity.id
_entity.type
_entity.pdbx_description
1 polymer ?
#
loop_
_entity_poly.entity_id
_entity_poly.type
_entity_poly.pdbx_seq_one_letter_code
_entity_poly.pdbx_strand_id
1 'polypeptide(L)' 'MKKILPILSIILWVVTIGIFINAFMHHDLWGLTPIIAHNSIHGIFGWSLMLSIVFSILWVIVRHKK' A
#
# COMPACT_ATOMS: atom_id res chain seq x y z
N MET A 1 18.42 9.67 -4.48
CA MET A 1 17.53 8.55 -4.89
C MET A 1 17.59 7.32 -4.00
N LYS A 2 18.77 6.74 -3.70
CA LYS A 2 18.90 5.45 -2.97
C LYS A 2 18.22 5.40 -1.58
N LYS A 3 18.14 6.53 -0.86
CA LYS A 3 17.49 6.64 0.46
C LYS A 3 16.02 7.07 0.40
N ILE A 4 15.55 7.61 -0.72
CA ILE A 4 14.20 8.16 -0.85
C ILE A 4 13.18 7.04 -1.06
N LEU A 5 13.53 6.04 -1.89
CA LEU A 5 12.67 4.89 -2.16
C LEU A 5 12.26 4.11 -0.88
N PRO A 6 13.20 3.73 0.03
CA PRO A 6 12.81 3.03 1.24
C PRO A 6 11.98 3.90 2.18
N ILE A 7 12.30 5.19 2.31
CA ILE A 7 11.50 6.12 3.14
C ILE A 7 10.07 6.21 2.60
N LEU A 8 9.91 6.36 1.29
CA LEU A 8 8.59 6.44 0.66
C LEU A 8 7.80 5.14 0.84
N SER A 9 8.47 3.99 0.71
CA SER A 9 7.85 2.68 0.93
C SER A 9 7.36 2.52 2.37
N ILE A 10 8.13 2.98 3.36
CA ILE A 10 7.74 2.96 4.77
C ILE A 10 6.53 3.87 5.00
N ILE A 11 6.54 5.09 4.46
CA ILE A 11 5.42 6.03 4.58
C ILE A 11 4.14 5.43 3.99
N LEU A 12 4.23 4.82 2.80
CA LEU A 12 3.10 4.16 2.14
C LEU A 12 2.51 3.05 3.01
N TRP A 13 3.36 2.20 3.61
CA TRP A 13 2.92 1.16 4.54
C TRP A 13 2.25 1.73 5.79
N VAL A 14 2.79 2.81 6.38
CA VAL A 14 2.17 3.48 7.52
C VAL A 14 0.77 4.00 7.15
N VAL A 15 0.61 4.59 5.98
CA VAL A 15 -0.70 5.06 5.49
C VAL A 15 -1.65 3.88 5.27
N THR A 16 -1.21 2.80 4.62
CA THR A 16 -2.03 1.60 4.40
C THR A 16 -2.53 1.01 5.72
N ILE A 17 -1.64 0.89 6.71
CA ILE A 17 -1.99 0.40 8.05
C ILE A 17 -2.96 1.35 8.75
N GLY A 18 -2.75 2.67 8.64
CA GLY A 18 -3.65 3.66 9.23
C GLY A 18 -5.07 3.56 8.68
N ILE A 19 -5.23 3.41 7.36
CA ILE A 19 -6.54 3.20 6.71
C ILE A 19 -7.19 1.91 7.23
N PHE A 20 -6.41 0.83 7.35
CA PHE A 20 -6.90 -0.44 7.87
C PHE A 20 -7.38 -0.34 9.32
N ILE A 21 -6.57 0.26 10.20
CA ILE A 21 -6.92 0.46 11.61
C ILE A 21 -8.17 1.33 11.72
N ASN A 22 -8.28 2.41 10.94
CA ASN A 22 -9.45 3.27 10.96
C ASN A 22 -10.72 2.50 10.59
N ALA A 23 -10.70 1.72 9.51
CA ALA A 23 -11.85 0.88 9.13
C ALA A 23 -12.15 -0.21 10.17
N PHE A 24 -11.12 -0.78 10.79
CA PHE A 24 -11.28 -1.75 11.88
C PHE A 24 -12.01 -1.13 13.09
N MET A 25 -11.61 0.08 13.51
CA MET A 25 -12.24 0.79 14.62
C MET A 25 -13.71 1.15 14.36
N HIS A 26 -14.07 1.39 13.10
CA HIS A 26 -15.44 1.70 12.71
C HIS A 26 -16.27 0.43 12.38
N HIS A 27 -15.71 -0.77 12.57
CA HIS A 27 -16.30 -2.04 12.14
C HIS A 27 -16.68 -2.09 10.64
N ASP A 28 -16.13 -1.19 9.83
CA ASP A 28 -16.40 -1.05 8.40
C ASP A 28 -15.27 -1.67 7.56
N LEU A 29 -14.86 -2.87 7.97
CA LEU A 29 -13.87 -3.65 7.24
C LEU A 29 -14.41 -4.09 5.87
N TRP A 30 -15.73 -4.21 5.74
CA TRP A 30 -16.39 -4.49 4.47
C TRP A 30 -16.27 -3.31 3.49
N GLY A 31 -16.19 -2.07 3.97
CA GLY A 31 -15.87 -0.90 3.14
C GLY A 31 -14.45 -0.90 2.55
N LEU A 32 -13.52 -1.73 3.08
CA LEU A 32 -12.20 -1.97 2.48
C LEU A 32 -12.26 -2.97 1.32
N THR A 33 -13.39 -3.67 1.17
CA THR A 33 -13.65 -4.58 0.06
C THR A 33 -14.54 -3.90 -0.98
N PRO A 34 -14.36 -4.17 -2.27
CA PRO A 34 -13.32 -5.00 -2.87
C PRO A 34 -12.02 -4.22 -3.15
N ILE A 35 -10.88 -4.80 -2.78
CA ILE A 35 -9.54 -4.29 -3.17
C ILE A 35 -9.39 -4.35 -4.70
N ILE A 36 -9.93 -5.40 -5.33
CA ILE A 36 -9.96 -5.62 -6.77
C ILE A 36 -11.40 -5.96 -7.17
N ALA A 37 -12.01 -5.12 -8.01
CA ALA A 37 -13.33 -5.37 -8.60
C ALA A 37 -13.31 -5.01 -10.08
N HIS A 38 -14.07 -5.75 -10.89
CA HIS A 38 -14.13 -5.55 -12.34
C HIS A 38 -12.73 -5.45 -12.99
N ASN A 39 -11.82 -6.35 -12.57
CA ASN A 39 -10.43 -6.39 -13.03
C ASN A 39 -9.62 -5.09 -12.80
N SER A 40 -10.01 -4.28 -11.80
CA SER A 40 -9.32 -3.02 -11.48
C SER A 40 -9.26 -2.77 -9.97
N ILE A 41 -8.20 -2.08 -9.55
CA ILE A 41 -7.97 -1.74 -8.15
C ILE A 41 -8.98 -0.66 -7.74
N HIS A 42 -9.68 -0.90 -6.63
CA HIS A 42 -10.74 -0.03 -6.15
C HIS A 42 -10.47 0.44 -4.71
N GLY A 43 -10.98 1.63 -4.41
CA GLY A 43 -10.91 2.25 -3.10
C GLY A 43 -9.54 2.81 -2.71
N ILE A 44 -9.55 3.74 -1.75
CA ILE A 44 -8.34 4.38 -1.23
C ILE A 44 -7.40 3.33 -0.62
N PHE A 45 -7.97 2.34 0.07
CA PHE A 45 -7.21 1.22 0.64
C PHE A 45 -6.53 0.37 -0.42
N GLY A 46 -7.25 0.00 -1.49
CA GLY A 46 -6.67 -0.85 -2.55
C GLY A 46 -5.54 -0.17 -3.29
N TRP A 47 -5.68 1.12 -3.63
CA TRP A 47 -4.61 1.90 -4.24
C TRP A 47 -3.40 2.09 -3.29
N SER A 48 -3.66 2.38 -2.01
CA SER A 48 -2.60 2.49 -1.01
C SER A 48 -1.81 1.19 -0.87
N LEU A 49 -2.51 0.05 -0.76
CA LEU A 49 -1.90 -1.27 -0.66
C LEU A 49 -1.11 -1.64 -1.92
N MET A 50 -1.66 -1.39 -3.12
CA MET A 50 -0.96 -1.65 -4.37
C MET A 50 0.33 -0.82 -4.48
N LEU A 51 0.27 0.48 -4.19
CA LEU A 51 1.44 1.36 -4.22
C LEU A 51 2.51 0.88 -3.22
N SER A 52 2.10 0.53 -2.00
CA SER A 52 3.00 -0.04 -0.98
C SER A 52 3.76 -1.27 -1.49
N ILE A 53 3.06 -2.20 -2.16
CA ILE A 53 3.65 -3.41 -2.74
C ILE A 53 4.60 -3.06 -3.89
N VAL A 54 4.16 -2.24 -4.84
CA VAL A 54 4.97 -1.85 -6.02
C VAL A 54 6.28 -1.17 -5.58
N PHE A 55 6.21 -0.21 -4.65
CA PHE A 55 7.41 0.46 -4.16
C PHE A 55 8.34 -0.48 -3.37
N SER A 56 7.78 -1.45 -2.64
CA SER A 56 8.56 -2.48 -1.96
C SER A 56 9.32 -3.36 -2.96
N ILE A 57 8.66 -3.78 -4.04
CA ILE A 57 9.29 -4.58 -5.11
C ILE A 57 10.38 -3.77 -5.81
N LEU A 58 10.09 -2.51 -6.18
CA LEU A 58 11.07 -1.62 -6.80
C LEU A 58 12.30 -1.43 -5.89
N TRP A 59 12.09 -1.31 -4.58
CA TRP A 59 13.20 -1.21 -3.63
C TRP A 59 14.09 -2.45 -3.63
N VAL A 60 13.50 -3.64 -3.60
CA VAL A 60 14.23 -4.92 -3.67
C VAL A 60 15.04 -5.02 -4.97
N ILE A 61 14.41 -4.71 -6.12
CA ILE A 61 15.07 -4.76 -7.43
C ILE A 61 16.24 -3.77 -7.51
N VAL A 62 16.04 -2.53 -7.06
CA VAL A 62 17.09 -1.49 -7.07
C VAL A 62 18.24 -1.87 -6.15
N ARG A 63 17.97 -2.56 -5.03
CA ARG A 63 19.01 -3.07 -4.13
C ARG A 63 19.79 -4.23 -4.73
N HIS A 64 19.14 -5.12 -5.49
CA HIS A 64 19.78 -6.29 -6.11
C HIS A 64 20.61 -5.98 -7.35
N LYS A 65 20.29 -4.93 -8.11
CA LYS A 65 21.04 -4.53 -9.32
C LYS A 65 22.40 -3.89 -9.04
N LYS A 66 22.87 -3.88 -7.79
CA LYS A 66 23.90 -2.98 -7.29
C LYS A 66 24.90 -3.72 -6.43
#